data_AF-A0A8D0GYS4-F1
#
_entry.id   AF-A0A8D0GYS4-F1
#
_cell.length_a   1.000
_cell.length_b   1.000
_cell.length_c   1.000
_cell.angle_alpha   90.00
_cell.angle_beta   90.00
_cell.angle_gamma   90.00
#
_symmetry.space_group_name_H-M   'P 1'
#
loop_
_entity.id
_entity.type
_entity.pdbx_description
1 polymer ?
#
loop_
_entity_poly.entity_id
_entity_poly.type
_entity_poly.pdbx_seq_one_letter_code
_entity_poly.pdbx_strand_id
1 'polypeptide(L)' 'MQRTPPSLENALPPCYQRVQQLQGVYSLHDPHFWTLCTDVYIGTLKLFVAPDADAKWILSQTHNIFTQVCTL' A
#
# COMPACT_ATOMS: atom_id res chain seq x y z
N MET A 1 -2.92 -16.79 8.87
CA MET A 1 -2.50 -15.57 8.15
C MET A 1 -0.99 -15.60 7.98
N GLN A 2 -0.50 -15.31 6.78
CA GLN A 2 0.94 -15.27 6.49
C GLN A 2 1.55 -14.01 7.13
N ARG A 3 2.79 -14.07 7.63
CA ARG A 3 3.38 -12.92 8.35
C ARG A 3 3.90 -11.87 7.36
N THR A 4 3.93 -10.63 7.82
CA THR A 4 4.63 -9.54 7.13
C THR A 4 6.12 -9.89 6.98
N PRO A 5 6.72 -9.71 5.79
CA PRO A 5 8.14 -9.96 5.59
C PRO A 5 8.97 -8.99 6.44
N PRO A 6 9.97 -9.47 7.20
CA PRO A 6 10.83 -8.59 8.01
C PRO A 6 11.54 -7.50 7.21
N SER A 7 11.87 -7.79 5.94
CA SER A 7 12.46 -6.83 5.00
C SER A 7 11.56 -5.62 4.71
N LEU A 8 10.24 -5.76 4.85
CA LEU A 8 9.27 -4.70 4.57
C LEU A 8 8.80 -3.95 5.82
N GLU A 9 9.09 -4.44 7.04
CA GLU A 9 8.55 -3.86 8.28
C GLU A 9 8.89 -2.37 8.45
N ASN A 10 10.10 -1.96 8.07
CA ASN A 10 10.52 -0.56 8.14
C ASN A 10 10.07 0.27 6.94
N ALA A 11 9.77 -0.39 5.82
CA ALA A 11 9.51 0.26 4.54
C ALA A 11 8.02 0.56 4.32
N LEU A 12 7.13 -0.21 4.95
CA LEU A 12 5.68 -0.08 4.84
C LEU A 12 5.08 1.15 5.55
N PRO A 13 5.47 1.53 6.78
CA PRO A 13 4.85 2.67 7.47
C PRO A 13 4.92 3.99 6.70
N PRO A 14 6.05 4.37 6.07
CA PRO A 14 6.11 5.55 5.21
C PRO A 14 5.16 5.48 4.00
N CYS A 15 4.97 4.30 3.41
CA CYS A 15 4.02 4.11 2.31
C CYS A 15 2.58 4.39 2.76
N TYR A 16 2.20 3.87 3.93
CA TYR A 16 0.86 4.11 4.48
C TYR A 16 0.62 5.61 4.73
N GLN A 17 1.61 6.32 5.27
CA GLN A 17 1.50 7.77 5.47
C GLN A 17 1.32 8.52 4.14
N ARG A 18 2.08 8.17 3.10
CA ARG A 18 1.94 8.79 1.78
C ARG A 18 0.56 8.53 1.16
N VAL A 19 0.05 7.31 1.28
CA VAL A 19 -1.28 6.95 0.77
C VAL A 19 -2.39 7.70 1.52
N GLN A 20 -2.27 7.84 2.84
CA GLN A 20 -3.23 8.63 3.63
C GLN A 20 -3.22 10.13 3.29
N GLN A 21 -2.13 10.64 2.71
CA GLN A 21 -2.01 12.04 2.27
C GLN A 21 -2.53 12.27 0.85
N LEU A 22 -2.92 11.23 0.11
CA LEU A 22 -3.49 11.38 -1.23
C LEU A 22 -4.84 12.10 -1.13
N GLN A 23 -5.08 13.04 -2.07
CA GLN A 23 -6.34 13.75 -2.14
C GLN A 23 -7.51 12.78 -2.32
N GLY A 24 -8.54 12.95 -1.49
CA GLY A 24 -9.74 12.12 -1.53
C GLY A 24 -9.60 10.78 -0.80
N VAL A 25 -8.47 10.46 -0.16
CA VAL A 25 -8.36 9.31 0.75
C VAL A 25 -8.77 9.72 2.16
N TYR A 26 -9.72 9.00 2.74
CA TYR A 26 -10.15 9.20 4.14
C TYR A 26 -9.41 8.31 5.11
N SER A 27 -9.27 7.03 4.77
CA SER A 27 -8.58 6.07 5.64
C SER A 27 -8.08 4.85 4.88
N LEU A 28 -7.07 4.20 5.46
CA LEU A 28 -6.48 2.94 5.00
C LEU A 28 -6.75 1.87 6.05
N HIS A 29 -7.26 0.72 5.61
CA HIS A 29 -7.66 -0.39 6.47
C HIS A 29 -7.07 -1.73 6.01
N ASP A 30 -6.96 -2.65 6.97
CA ASP A 30 -6.57 -4.05 6.79
C ASP A 30 -5.32 -4.24 5.90
N PRO A 31 -4.21 -3.51 6.08
CA PRO A 31 -3.01 -3.74 5.30
C PRO A 31 -2.46 -5.13 5.59
N HIS A 32 -2.22 -5.90 4.55
CA HIS A 32 -1.68 -7.25 4.65
C HIS A 32 -0.64 -7.49 3.56
N PHE A 33 0.58 -7.82 3.98
CA PHE A 33 1.72 -8.06 3.10
C PHE A 33 2.36 -9.40 3.46
N TRP A 34 2.80 -10.15 2.45
CA TRP A 34 3.45 -11.46 2.64
C TRP A 34 4.41 -11.76 1.50
N THR A 35 5.29 -12.73 1.74
CA THR A 35 6.18 -13.28 0.71
C THR A 35 5.49 -14.41 -0.04
N LEU A 36 5.40 -14.32 -1.37
CA LEU A 36 4.90 -15.41 -2.22
C LEU A 36 6.01 -16.45 -2.47
N CYS A 37 7.17 -15.97 -2.92
CA CYS A 37 8.41 -16.72 -3.08
C CYS A 37 9.61 -15.78 -2.89
N THR A 38 10.85 -16.29 -3.00
CA THR A 38 12.07 -15.50 -2.82
C THR A 38 12.01 -14.19 -3.61
N ASP A 39 12.18 -13.07 -2.91
CA ASP A 39 12.14 -11.70 -3.45
C ASP A 39 10.84 -11.28 -4.15
N VAL A 40 9.74 -12.04 -3.98
CA VAL A 40 8.41 -11.69 -4.48
C VAL A 40 7.48 -11.42 -3.31
N TYR A 41 7.08 -10.16 -3.18
CA TYR A 41 6.17 -9.68 -2.14
C TYR A 41 4.80 -9.37 -2.72
N ILE A 42 3.75 -9.74 -1.99
CA ILE A 42 2.36 -9.44 -2.32
C ILE A 42 1.78 -8.59 -1.20
N GLY A 43 0.94 -7.61 -1.58
CA GLY A 43 0.29 -6.69 -0.66
C GLY A 43 -1.17 -6.44 -1.03
N THR A 44 -2.00 -6.27 -0.01
CA THR A 44 -3.39 -5.81 -0.13
C THR A 44 -3.69 -4.83 0.99
N LEU A 45 -4.56 -3.88 0.70
CA LEU A 45 -5.08 -2.88 1.63
C LEU A 45 -6.43 -2.40 1.11
N LYS A 46 -7.24 -1.81 1.99
CA LYS A 46 -8.51 -1.17 1.63
C LYS A 46 -8.40 0.34 1.80
N LEU A 47 -8.89 1.07 0.82
CA LEU A 47 -8.98 2.53 0.89
C LEU A 47 -10.44 2.95 0.96
N PHE A 48 -10.76 3.79 1.95
CA PHE A 48 -11.98 4.57 1.96
C PHE A 48 -11.68 5.90 1.29
N VAL A 49 -12.41 6.20 0.23
CA VAL A 49 -12.20 7.39 -0.60
C VAL A 49 -13.47 8.22 -0.69
N ALA A 50 -13.32 9.50 -1.00
CA ALA A 50 -14.44 10.39 -1.25
C ALA A 50 -15.26 9.90 -2.47
N PRO A 51 -16.60 10.04 -2.44
CA PRO A 51 -17.46 9.54 -3.52
C PRO A 51 -17.22 10.24 -4.86
N ASP A 52 -16.70 11.47 -4.84
CA ASP A 52 -16.34 12.29 -5.99
C ASP A 52 -14.85 12.20 -6.38
N ALA A 53 -14.05 11.42 -5.64
CA ALA A 53 -12.63 11.26 -5.94
C ALA A 53 -12.39 10.37 -7.17
N ASP A 54 -11.29 10.65 -7.89
CA ASP A 54 -10.82 9.78 -8.97
C ASP A 54 -10.18 8.51 -8.40
N ALA A 55 -11.00 7.46 -8.26
CA ALA A 55 -10.56 6.17 -7.75
C ALA A 55 -9.45 5.52 -8.61
N LYS A 56 -9.42 5.76 -9.94
CA LYS A 56 -8.38 5.21 -10.82
C LYS A 56 -7.05 5.88 -10.57
N TRP A 57 -7.06 7.20 -10.42
CA TRP A 57 -5.87 7.97 -10.06
C TRP A 57 -5.34 7.55 -8.68
N ILE A 58 -6.21 7.45 -7.66
CA ILE A 58 -5.81 7.00 -6.31
C ILE A 58 -5.19 5.59 -6.36
N LEU A 59 -5.80 4.65 -7.11
CA LEU A 59 -5.23 3.31 -7.31
C LEU A 59 -3.85 3.37 -7.94
N SER A 60 -3.67 4.18 -8.99
CA SER A 60 -2.39 4.35 -9.67
C SER A 60 -1.32 4.95 -8.75
N GLN A 61 -1.65 6.00 -8.00
CA GLN A 61 -0.72 6.62 -7.05
C GLN A 61 -0.35 5.65 -5.92
N THR A 62 -1.33 4.95 -5.37
CA THR A 62 -1.11 3.92 -4.34
C THR A 62 -0.17 2.85 -4.87
N HIS A 63 -0.43 2.33 -6.07
CA HIS A 63 0.45 1.33 -6.69
C HIS A 63 1.88 1.87 -6.87
N ASN A 64 2.04 3.08 -7.38
CA ASN A 64 3.35 3.72 -7.54
C ASN A 64 4.12 3.86 -6.23
N ILE A 65 3.44 4.26 -5.14
CA ILE A 65 4.05 4.39 -3.80
C ILE A 65 4.65 3.06 -3.35
N PHE A 66 3.91 1.94 -3.51
CA PHE A 66 4.40 0.63 -3.08
C PHE A 66 5.43 0.03 -4.04
N THR A 67 5.30 0.25 -5.35
CA THR A 67 6.29 -0.23 -6.33
C THR A 67 7.66 0.37 -6.08
N GLN A 68 7.75 1.67 -5.78
CA GLN A 68 9.03 2.32 -5.47
C GLN A 68 9.78 1.70 -4.29
N VAL A 69 9.06 1.08 -3.36
CA VAL A 69 9.63 0.50 -2.14
C VAL A 69 9.93 -0.98 -2.28
N CYS A 70 9.15 -1.72 -3.08
CA CYS A 70 9.42 -3.14 -3.36
C CYS A 70 10.52 -3.37 -4.41
N THR A 71 11.03 -2.33 -5.08
CA THR A 71 12.10 -2.46 -6.10
C THR A 71 13.51 -2.27 -5.54
N LEU A 72 13.66 -2.20 -4.21
CA LEU A 72 14.94 -2.18 -3.49
C LEU A 72 15.19 -3.54 -2.84
#